data_AF-A0A1H0R2S9-F1
#
_entry.id   AF-A0A1H0R2S9-F1
#
_cell.length_a   1.000
_cell.length_b   1.000
_cell.length_c   1.000
_cell.angle_alpha   90.00
_cell.angle_beta   90.00
_cell.angle_gamma   90.00
#
_symmetry.space_group_name_H-M   'P 1'
#
loop_
_entity.id
_entity.type
_entity.pdbx_description
1 polymer ?
#
loop_
_entity_poly.entity_id
_entity_poly.type
_entity_poly.pdbx_seq_one_letter_code
_entity_poly.pdbx_strand_id
1 'polypeptide(L)'
;FILTRQELDANTAKDWGVVNEIVPADKLLTRAREIAESIAKLPPLTGRYTRIALTQKLRRIIDEGIGYGLALEGISAADVARSMASKA
;
A
#
# COMPACT_ATOMS: atom_id res chain seq x y z
N PHE A 1 -1.76 11.32 -9.24
CA PHE A 1 -0.95 10.12 -8.96
C PHE A 1 -0.91 9.13 -10.12
N ILE A 2 -1.91 8.24 -10.30
CA ILE A 2 -1.79 7.07 -11.21
C ILE A 2 -1.53 7.43 -12.69
N LEU A 3 -2.41 8.19 -13.34
CA LEU A 3 -2.28 8.50 -14.78
C LEU A 3 -1.20 9.55 -15.07
N THR A 4 -0.92 10.43 -14.11
CA THR A 4 0.06 11.53 -14.26
C THR A 4 1.46 11.15 -13.78
N ARG A 5 1.65 9.95 -13.22
CA ARG A 5 2.91 9.48 -12.62
C ARG A 5 3.50 10.46 -11.60
N GLN A 6 2.63 11.16 -10.87
CA GLN A 6 3.04 12.12 -9.86
C GLN A 6 3.85 11.41 -8.76
N GLU A 7 5.03 11.91 -8.41
CA GLU A 7 5.75 11.48 -7.22
C GLU A 7 5.23 12.20 -5.98
N LEU A 8 5.06 11.48 -4.88
CA LEU A 8 4.62 12.05 -3.60
C LEU A 8 5.81 12.09 -2.66
N ASP A 9 6.21 13.29 -2.24
CA ASP A 9 7.18 13.43 -1.16
C ASP A 9 6.56 13.09 0.20
N ALA A 10 7.40 12.99 1.23
CA ALA A 10 6.97 12.57 2.56
C ALA A 10 5.92 13.51 3.17
N ASN A 11 6.06 14.82 2.95
CA ASN A 11 5.14 15.83 3.49
C ASN A 11 3.78 15.74 2.82
N THR A 12 3.73 15.71 1.49
CA THR A 12 2.49 15.55 0.72
C THR A 12 1.79 14.25 1.09
N ALA A 13 2.54 13.14 1.20
CA ALA A 13 1.98 11.86 1.60
C ALA A 13 1.40 11.87 3.02
N LYS A 14 1.99 12.66 3.93
CA LYS A 14 1.46 12.85 5.28
C LYS A 14 0.18 13.69 5.27
N ASP A 15 0.17 14.80 4.53
CA ASP A 15 -0.99 15.68 4.41
C ASP A 15 -2.20 14.96 3.79
N TRP A 16 -1.95 13.99 2.90
CA TRP A 16 -3.00 13.16 2.29
C TRP A 16 -3.38 11.92 3.12
N GLY A 17 -2.73 11.70 4.26
CA GLY A 17 -3.04 10.61 5.19
C GLY A 17 -2.49 9.24 4.80
N VAL A 18 -1.56 9.16 3.84
CA VAL A 18 -0.84 7.91 3.50
C VAL A 18 0.28 7.64 4.51
N VAL A 19 0.93 8.70 4.99
CA VAL A 19 1.98 8.65 6.02
C VAL A 19 1.43 9.23 7.32
N ASN A 20 1.63 8.54 8.45
CA ASN A 20 1.17 9.00 9.76
C ASN A 20 2.23 9.89 10.45
N GLU A 21 3.50 9.52 10.35
CA GLU A 21 4.63 10.19 11.03
C GLU A 21 5.82 10.30 10.06
N ILE A 22 6.51 11.45 10.07
CA ILE A 22 7.78 11.66 9.36
C ILE A 22 8.86 11.83 10.42
N VAL A 23 9.96 11.10 10.28
CA VAL A 23 11.08 11.09 11.23
C VAL A 23 12.42 11.13 10.47
N PRO A 24 13.52 11.54 11.13
CA PRO A 24 14.87 11.38 10.58
C PRO A 24 15.13 9.93 10.18
N ALA A 25 15.86 9.72 9.06
CA ALA A 25 16.06 8.40 8.46
C ALA A 25 16.73 7.40 9.42
N ASP A 26 17.68 7.86 10.21
CA ASP A 26 18.39 7.09 11.24
C ASP A 26 17.49 6.67 12.43
N LYS A 27 16.33 7.33 12.60
CA LYS A 27 15.37 7.05 13.68
C LYS A 27 14.17 6.23 13.24
N LEU A 28 14.01 5.94 11.94
CA LEU A 28 12.83 5.26 11.40
C LEU A 28 12.53 3.94 12.12
N LEU A 29 13.52 3.04 12.19
CA LEU A 29 13.33 1.73 12.82
C LEU A 29 13.18 1.82 14.34
N THR A 30 13.80 2.82 14.97
CA THR A 30 13.62 3.07 16.41
C THR A 30 12.16 3.43 16.69
N ARG A 31 11.61 4.40 15.95
CA ARG A 31 10.22 4.82 16.12
C ARG A 31 9.22 3.70 15.79
N ALA A 32 9.46 2.93 14.73
CA ALA A 32 8.62 1.79 14.39
C ALA A 32 8.56 0.74 15.52
N ARG A 33 9.68 0.49 16.20
CA ARG A 33 9.74 -0.44 17.34
C ARG A 33 8.97 0.08 18.55
N GLU A 34 9.06 1.36 18.89
CA GLU A 34 8.26 1.96 19.98
C GLU A 34 6.75 1.78 19.78
N ILE A 35 6.28 1.96 18.54
CA ILE A 35 4.87 1.73 18.17
C ILE A 35 4.54 0.24 18.30
N ALA A 36 5.39 -0.64 17.79
CA ALA A 36 5.20 -2.09 17.88
C ALA A 36 5.16 -2.59 19.34
N GLU A 37 6.02 -2.07 20.21
CA GLU A 37 6.02 -2.37 21.65
C GLU A 37 4.72 -1.92 22.32
N SER A 38 4.17 -0.78 21.91
CA SER A 38 2.87 -0.32 22.39
C SER A 38 1.73 -1.25 21.96
N ILE A 39 1.76 -1.72 20.71
CA ILE A 39 0.78 -2.69 20.19
C ILE A 39 0.94 -4.05 20.88
N ALA A 40 2.17 -4.49 21.15
CA ALA A 40 2.46 -5.77 21.79
C ALA A 40 1.96 -5.88 23.25
N LYS A 41 1.70 -4.75 23.90
CA LYS A 41 1.09 -4.70 25.24
C LYS A 41 -0.40 -5.01 25.25
N LEU A 42 -1.07 -5.04 24.10
CA LEU A 42 -2.49 -5.40 24.01
C LEU A 42 -2.70 -6.88 24.36
N PRO A 43 -3.82 -7.25 25.00
CA PRO A 43 -4.20 -8.66 25.14
C PRO A 43 -4.20 -9.35 23.76
N PRO A 44 -3.71 -10.60 23.65
CA PRO A 44 -3.49 -11.24 22.34
C PRO A 44 -4.72 -11.25 21.43
N LEU A 45 -5.92 -11.48 21.98
CA LEU A 45 -7.16 -11.46 21.19
C LEU A 45 -7.57 -10.05 20.78
N THR A 46 -7.36 -9.05 21.63
CA THR A 46 -7.65 -7.64 21.31
C THR A 46 -6.85 -7.20 20.08
N GLY A 47 -5.53 -7.38 20.08
CA GLY A 47 -4.69 -7.00 18.93
C GLY A 47 -5.08 -7.72 17.64
N ARG A 48 -5.33 -9.03 17.71
CA ARG A 48 -5.75 -9.84 16.55
C ARG A 48 -7.10 -9.37 15.99
N TYR A 49 -8.10 -9.20 16.85
CA TYR A 49 -9.47 -8.90 16.40
C TYR A 49 -9.63 -7.44 15.99
N THR A 50 -8.89 -6.51 16.59
CA THR A 50 -8.81 -5.13 16.09
C THR A 50 -8.28 -5.10 14.65
N ARG A 51 -7.24 -5.88 14.31
CA ARG A 51 -6.74 -5.97 12.92
C ARG A 51 -7.79 -6.55 11.96
N ILE A 52 -8.53 -7.58 12.37
CA ILE A 52 -9.59 -8.18 11.55
C ILE A 52 -10.68 -7.12 11.28
N ALA A 53 -11.20 -6.50 12.33
CA ALA A 53 -12.27 -5.49 12.22
C ALA A 53 -11.86 -4.32 11.34
N LEU A 54 -10.65 -3.78 11.51
CA LEU A 54 -10.17 -2.61 10.76
C LEU A 54 -9.80 -2.91 9.30
N THR A 55 -9.58 -4.17 8.92
CA THR A 55 -9.22 -4.53 7.53
C THR A 55 -10.36 -5.09 6.69
N GLN A 56 -11.53 -5.35 7.28
CA GLN A 56 -12.64 -6.01 6.58
C GLN A 56 -13.09 -5.24 5.33
N LYS A 57 -13.28 -3.91 5.43
CA LYS A 57 -13.63 -3.08 4.27
C LYS A 57 -12.54 -3.05 3.20
N LEU A 58 -11.27 -2.94 3.61
CA LEU A 58 -10.14 -2.89 2.67
C LEU A 58 -10.00 -4.20 1.89
N ARG A 59 -10.14 -5.34 2.56
CA ARG A 59 -10.12 -6.67 1.91
C ARG A 59 -11.18 -6.77 0.82
N ARG A 60 -12.42 -6.37 1.14
CA ARG A 60 -13.52 -6.39 0.17
C ARG A 60 -13.23 -5.56 -1.08
N ILE A 61 -12.69 -4.35 -0.93
CA ILE A 61 -12.34 -3.49 -2.07
C ILE A 61 -11.27 -4.16 -2.97
N ILE A 62 -10.29 -4.81 -2.35
CA ILE A 62 -9.25 -5.53 -3.08
C ILE A 62 -9.87 -6.72 -3.83
N ASP A 63 -10.64 -7.56 -3.14
CA ASP A 63 -11.24 -8.76 -3.71
C ASP A 63 -12.18 -8.44 -4.89
N GLU A 64 -12.91 -7.32 -4.81
CA GLU A 64 -13.80 -6.84 -5.88
C GLU A 64 -13.03 -6.41 -7.15
N GLY A 65 -11.85 -5.80 -7.00
CA GLY A 65 -11.15 -5.16 -8.12
C GLY A 65 -9.96 -5.93 -8.70
N ILE A 66 -9.29 -6.76 -7.88
CA ILE A 66 -7.94 -7.26 -8.21
C ILE A 66 -7.91 -8.18 -9.43
N GLY A 67 -8.87 -9.10 -9.55
CA GLY A 67 -8.91 -10.05 -10.68
C GLY A 67 -9.10 -9.36 -12.03
N TYR A 68 -10.02 -8.39 -12.08
CA TYR A 68 -10.27 -7.62 -13.30
C TYR A 68 -9.09 -6.72 -13.65
N GLY A 69 -8.52 -6.02 -12.66
CA GLY A 69 -7.34 -5.17 -12.85
C GLY A 69 -6.15 -5.93 -13.43
N LEU A 70 -5.82 -7.10 -12.86
CA LEU A 70 -4.71 -7.94 -13.34
C LEU A 70 -4.96 -8.50 -14.76
N ALA A 71 -6.20 -8.83 -15.10
CA ALA A 71 -6.54 -9.28 -16.46
C ALA A 71 -6.28 -8.17 -17.49
N LEU A 72 -6.73 -6.94 -17.21
CA LEU A 72 -6.51 -5.79 -18.08
C LEU A 72 -5.02 -5.44 -18.19
N GLU A 73 -4.28 -5.49 -17.09
CA GLU A 73 -2.84 -5.29 -17.08
C GLU A 73 -2.14 -6.30 -18.01
N GLY A 74 -2.46 -7.59 -17.88
CA GLY A 74 -1.90 -8.64 -18.74
C GLY A 74 -2.19 -8.45 -20.23
N ILE A 75 -3.43 -8.07 -20.59
CA ILE A 75 -3.81 -7.78 -21.97
C ILE A 75 -3.01 -6.60 -22.53
N SER A 76 -2.92 -5.51 -21.76
CA SER A 76 -2.18 -4.31 -22.18
C SER A 76 -0.68 -4.56 -22.30
N ALA A 77 -0.08 -5.34 -21.38
CA ALA A 77 1.32 -5.71 -21.43
C ALA A 77 1.64 -6.58 -22.66
N ALA A 78 0.78 -7.54 -22.98
CA ALA A 78 0.93 -8.37 -24.18
C ALA A 78 0.85 -7.53 -25.46
N ASP A 79 -0.01 -6.52 -25.49
CA ASP A 79 -0.14 -5.62 -26.63
C ASP A 79 1.11 -4.74 -26.82
N VAL A 80 1.63 -4.17 -25.74
CA VAL A 80 2.90 -3.43 -25.75
C VAL A 80 4.04 -4.32 -26.25
N ALA A 81 4.14 -5.56 -25.75
CA ALA A 81 5.18 -6.50 -26.19
C ALA A 81 5.10 -6.81 -27.69
N ARG A 82 3.89 -7.06 -28.23
CA ARG A 82 3.68 -7.25 -29.67
C ARG A 82 4.07 -6.01 -30.48
N SER A 83 3.65 -4.82 -30.04
CA SER A 83 3.98 -3.57 -30.74
C SER A 83 5.47 -3.26 -30.73
N MET A 84 6.21 -3.68 -29.70
CA MET A 84 7.66 -3.47 -29.64
C MET A 84 8.39 -4.45 -30.56
N ALA A 85 7.95 -5.72 -30.61
CA ALA A 85 8.52 -6.73 -31.49
C ALA A 85 8.30 -6.45 -32.99
N SER A 86 7.20 -5.79 -33.37
CA SER A 86 6.94 -5.41 -34.77
C SER A 86 7.70 -4.16 -35.24
N LYS A 87 8.28 -3.39 -34.32
CA LYS A 87 9.07 -2.18 -34.60
C LYS A 87 10.58 -2.42 -34.60
N ALA A 88 11.03 -3.61 -34.17
CA ALA A 88 12.42 -4.04 -34.17
C ALA A 88 12.75 -4.80 -35.46
#